data_AF-A0A510US00-F1
#
_entry.id   AF-A0A510US00-F1
#
_cell.length_a   1.000
_cell.length_b   1.000
_cell.length_c   1.000
_cell.angle_alpha   90.00
_cell.angle_beta   90.00
_cell.angle_gamma   90.00
#
_symmetry.space_group_name_H-M   'P 1'
#
loop_
_entity.id
_entity.type
_entity.pdbx_description
1 polymer ?
#
loop_
_entity_poly.entity_id
_entity_poly.type
_entity_poly.pdbx_seq_one_letter_code
_entity_poly.pdbx_strand_id
1 'polypeptide(L)'
;MNDESVSPAPLEEQYVSGSGDVPTRSIPEDCPYALRRIRVSELGGQETLRFEAILCYGGVDIAITSNDGTGGCHFVRPYGGADYAALRAFELYAERWGTAQIPPVAFEPGDALIDELLWQALIIYF
;
A
#
# COMPACT_ATOMS: atom_id res chain seq x y z
N MET A 1 -54.33 -14.98 3.36
CA MET A 1 -52.94 -15.49 3.57
C MET A 1 -52.13 -14.93 2.42
N ASN A 2 -51.48 -13.79 2.62
CA ASN A 2 -50.61 -13.19 1.62
C ASN A 2 -49.18 -13.51 2.04
N ASP A 3 -48.47 -14.18 1.13
CA ASP A 3 -47.07 -14.56 1.23
C ASP A 3 -46.25 -13.36 0.74
N GLU A 4 -45.78 -12.52 1.66
CA GLU A 4 -44.84 -11.44 1.33
C GLU A 4 -43.43 -12.04 1.31
N SER A 5 -42.99 -12.41 0.10
CA SER A 5 -41.59 -12.70 -0.19
C SER A 5 -40.75 -11.43 0.01
N VAL A 6 -40.05 -11.35 1.14
CA VAL A 6 -39.06 -10.31 1.41
C VAL A 6 -37.83 -10.60 0.56
N SER A 7 -37.67 -9.88 -0.55
CA SER A 7 -36.39 -9.81 -1.26
C SER A 7 -35.37 -9.11 -0.34
N PRO A 8 -34.18 -9.69 -0.11
CA PRO A 8 -33.13 -8.96 0.59
C PRO A 8 -32.70 -7.76 -0.27
N ALA A 9 -32.69 -6.58 0.34
CA ALA A 9 -32.17 -5.37 -0.29
C ALA A 9 -30.72 -5.62 -0.76
N PRO A 10 -30.32 -5.10 -1.94
CA PRO A 10 -28.93 -5.18 -2.35
C PRO A 10 -28.08 -4.45 -1.30
N LEU A 11 -27.01 -5.10 -0.86
CA LEU A 11 -25.97 -4.45 -0.07
C LEU A 11 -25.47 -3.27 -0.89
N GLU A 12 -25.82 -2.05 -0.47
CA GLU A 12 -25.20 -0.84 -1.00
C GLU A 12 -23.71 -0.95 -0.73
N GLU A 13 -22.95 -1.31 -1.76
CA GLU A 13 -21.51 -1.08 -1.80
C GLU A 13 -21.34 0.43 -1.57
N GLN A 14 -20.97 0.80 -0.35
CA GLN A 14 -20.61 2.16 -0.02
C GLN A 14 -19.33 2.48 -0.80
N TYR A 15 -19.53 2.95 -2.03
CA TYR A 15 -18.51 3.65 -2.78
C TYR A 15 -18.18 4.91 -1.98
N VAL A 16 -17.11 4.84 -1.19
CA VAL A 16 -16.46 6.01 -0.63
C VAL A 16 -15.90 6.78 -1.82
N SER A 17 -16.64 7.78 -2.30
CA SER A 17 -16.12 8.76 -3.24
C SER A 17 -15.06 9.59 -2.52
N GLY A 18 -13.81 9.13 -2.55
CA GLY A 18 -12.69 9.74 -1.86
C GLY A 18 -12.16 10.97 -2.58
N SER A 19 -12.84 12.10 -2.44
CA SER A 19 -12.23 13.41 -2.65
C SER A 19 -11.56 13.86 -1.35
N GLY A 20 -10.22 13.88 -1.33
CA GLY A 20 -9.43 14.63 -0.35
C GLY A 20 -9.11 13.87 0.93
N ASP A 21 -7.82 13.58 1.12
CA ASP A 21 -7.21 12.96 2.30
C ASP A 21 -7.62 11.51 2.57
N VAL A 22 -6.94 10.57 1.91
CA VAL A 22 -6.84 9.20 2.43
C VAL A 22 -6.15 9.33 3.79
N PRO A 23 -6.78 8.95 4.92
CA PRO A 23 -6.13 9.03 6.22
C PRO A 23 -4.88 8.14 6.16
N THR A 24 -3.71 8.75 6.34
CA THR A 24 -2.45 8.03 6.46
C THR A 24 -2.58 7.04 7.62
N ARG A 25 -2.36 5.77 7.33
CA ARG A 25 -2.35 4.72 8.33
C ARG A 25 -1.04 4.78 9.08
N SER A 26 -1.11 4.57 10.39
CA SER A 26 0.08 4.63 11.23
C SER A 26 1.00 3.43 10.94
N ILE A 27 2.24 3.73 10.60
CA ILE A 27 3.33 2.76 10.58
C ILE A 27 3.96 2.74 11.98
N PRO A 28 4.16 1.56 12.60
CA PRO A 28 4.87 1.45 13.88
C PRO A 28 6.26 2.09 13.81
N GLU A 29 6.70 2.76 14.89
CA GLU A 29 8.04 3.40 14.95
C GLU A 29 9.19 2.39 14.77
N ASP A 30 8.96 1.13 15.11
CA ASP A 30 9.89 0.02 14.96
C ASP A 30 9.75 -0.73 13.64
N CYS A 31 9.03 -0.17 12.66
CA CYS A 31 8.91 -0.75 11.33
C CYS A 31 10.31 -0.95 10.71
N PRO A 32 10.72 -2.18 10.38
CA PRO A 32 12.06 -2.45 9.89
C PRO A 32 12.21 -2.12 8.39
N TYR A 33 11.12 -1.73 7.73
CA TYR A 33 11.07 -1.43 6.30
C TYR A 33 11.09 0.06 6.05
N ALA A 34 11.79 0.47 4.99
CA ALA A 34 11.86 1.85 4.55
C ALA A 34 12.00 1.94 3.03
N LEU A 35 11.62 3.08 2.46
CA LEU A 35 11.89 3.42 1.06
C LEU A 35 13.10 4.36 0.96
N ARG A 36 13.93 4.15 -0.06
CA ARG A 36 15.03 5.05 -0.41
C ARG A 36 15.18 5.23 -1.91
N ARG A 37 15.99 6.23 -2.30
CA ARG A 37 16.21 6.60 -3.72
C ARG A 37 14.88 6.84 -4.46
N ILE A 38 13.92 7.43 -3.76
CA ILE A 38 12.57 7.68 -4.27
C ILE A 38 12.69 8.67 -5.43
N ARG A 39 12.19 8.26 -6.59
CA ARG A 39 12.02 9.09 -7.78
C ARG A 39 10.53 9.22 -8.02
N VAL A 40 9.99 10.41 -7.77
CA VAL A 40 8.64 10.77 -8.15
C VAL A 40 8.70 11.45 -9.52
N SER A 41 7.87 11.03 -10.46
CA SER A 41 7.68 11.74 -11.73
C SER A 41 6.32 12.40 -11.77
N GLU A 42 6.21 13.56 -12.39
CA GLU A 42 4.92 14.25 -12.53
C GLU A 42 3.91 13.42 -13.35
N LEU A 43 2.73 13.20 -12.73
CA LEU A 43 1.46 12.68 -13.24
C LEU A 43 1.54 11.46 -14.17
N GLY A 44 1.62 10.27 -13.57
CA GLY A 44 1.03 9.08 -14.20
C GLY A 44 -0.47 9.09 -13.92
N GLY A 45 -1.29 9.42 -14.91
CA GLY A 45 -2.76 9.40 -14.77
C GLY A 45 -3.36 10.44 -13.80
N GLN A 46 -4.69 10.42 -13.64
CA GLN A 46 -5.43 11.34 -12.77
C GLN A 46 -5.51 10.87 -11.30
N GLU A 47 -4.99 9.68 -10.96
CA GLU A 47 -5.38 8.99 -9.72
C GLU A 47 -4.23 8.76 -8.72
N THR A 48 -2.98 8.51 -9.15
CA THR A 48 -1.85 8.23 -8.23
C THR A 48 -0.50 8.80 -8.69
N LEU A 49 0.41 9.08 -7.75
CA LEU A 49 1.76 9.53 -8.07
C LEU A 49 2.57 8.39 -8.69
N ARG A 50 3.14 8.62 -9.87
CA ARG A 50 4.11 7.70 -10.44
C ARG A 50 5.42 7.79 -9.65
N PHE A 51 5.88 6.65 -9.14
CA PHE A 51 7.15 6.58 -8.43
C PHE A 51 7.94 5.32 -8.75
N GLU A 52 9.25 5.41 -8.54
CA GLU A 52 10.17 4.28 -8.42
C GLU A 52 10.97 4.48 -7.12
N ALA A 53 11.07 3.44 -6.29
CA ALA A 53 11.86 3.47 -5.07
C ALA A 53 12.52 2.11 -4.81
N ILE A 54 13.45 2.10 -3.86
CA ILE A 54 14.05 0.87 -3.35
C ILE A 54 13.49 0.59 -1.96
N LEU A 55 12.82 -0.55 -1.81
CA LEU A 55 12.43 -1.11 -0.53
C LEU A 55 13.65 -1.70 0.17
N CYS A 56 13.82 -1.34 1.45
CA CYS A 56 14.90 -1.80 2.29
C CYS A 56 14.38 -2.51 3.54
N TYR A 57 15.15 -3.45 4.07
CA TYR A 57 14.95 -4.05 5.39
C TYR A 57 16.20 -3.81 6.24
N GLY A 58 16.07 -3.07 7.35
CA GLY A 58 17.21 -2.74 8.22
C GLY A 58 18.37 -2.05 7.48
N GLY A 59 18.07 -1.25 6.45
CA GLY A 59 19.07 -0.57 5.61
C GLY A 59 19.63 -1.38 4.44
N VAL A 60 19.24 -2.65 4.29
CA VAL A 60 19.63 -3.52 3.16
C VAL A 60 18.58 -3.47 2.06
N ASP A 61 19.02 -3.28 0.81
CA ASP A 61 18.11 -3.29 -0.35
C ASP A 61 17.52 -4.66 -0.58
N ILE A 62 16.18 -4.73 -0.68
CA ILE A 62 15.48 -6.00 -0.92
C ILE A 62 14.65 -6.00 -2.20
N ALA A 63 14.08 -4.85 -2.59
CA ALA A 63 13.24 -4.78 -3.78
C ALA A 63 13.32 -3.44 -4.48
N ILE A 64 13.08 -3.45 -5.80
CA ILE A 64 12.62 -2.24 -6.49
C ILE A 64 11.09 -2.28 -6.46
N THR A 65 10.52 -1.13 -6.11
CA THR A 65 9.08 -0.89 -6.01
C THR A 65 8.69 0.26 -6.92
N SER A 66 7.57 0.15 -7.63
CA SER A 66 7.09 1.23 -8.48
C SER A 66 5.58 1.20 -8.72
N ASN A 67 5.02 2.38 -8.95
CA ASN A 67 3.66 2.60 -9.42
C ASN A 67 3.74 3.33 -10.78
N ASP A 68 2.94 2.90 -11.76
CA ASP A 68 2.89 3.50 -13.10
C ASP A 68 1.84 4.61 -13.26
N GLY A 69 1.07 4.89 -12.21
CA GLY A 69 0.02 5.90 -12.16
C GLY A 69 -1.39 5.36 -12.44
N THR A 70 -1.56 4.03 -12.52
CA THR A 70 -2.85 3.38 -12.82
C THR A 70 -3.49 2.63 -11.66
N GLY A 71 -2.97 2.79 -10.43
CA GLY A 71 -3.53 2.12 -9.26
C GLY A 71 -2.54 2.03 -8.10
N GLY A 72 -2.52 0.87 -7.43
CA GLY A 72 -1.59 0.55 -6.35
C GLY A 72 -0.16 0.31 -6.82
N CYS A 73 0.67 -0.19 -5.91
CA CYS A 73 2.06 -0.46 -6.18
C CYS A 73 2.25 -1.79 -6.94
N HIS A 74 2.22 -1.73 -8.27
CA HIS A 74 2.16 -2.93 -9.11
C HIS A 74 3.44 -3.77 -9.21
N PHE A 75 4.61 -3.29 -8.77
CA PHE A 75 5.88 -3.96 -9.10
C PHE A 75 6.85 -4.07 -7.93
N VAL A 76 6.81 -5.20 -7.21
CA VAL A 76 7.86 -5.59 -6.27
C VAL A 76 8.73 -6.69 -6.91
N ARG A 77 9.99 -6.38 -7.21
CA ARG A 77 10.96 -7.37 -7.73
C ARG A 77 12.20 -7.45 -6.85
N PRO A 78 12.82 -8.63 -6.65
CA PRO A 78 14.06 -8.72 -5.88
C PRO A 78 15.14 -7.83 -6.46
N TYR A 79 15.92 -7.18 -5.60
CA TYR A 79 17.03 -6.30 -5.99
C TYR A 79 18.23 -6.48 -5.06
N GLY A 80 19.42 -6.03 -5.49
CA GLY A 80 20.59 -5.96 -4.60
C GLY A 80 21.14 -7.30 -4.10
N GLY A 81 20.76 -8.43 -4.72
CA GLY A 81 21.13 -9.77 -4.27
C GLY A 81 20.17 -10.40 -3.26
N ALA A 82 19.05 -9.73 -2.97
CA ALA A 82 17.98 -10.32 -2.16
C ALA A 82 17.31 -11.49 -2.89
N ASP A 83 16.91 -12.49 -2.12
CA ASP A 83 16.16 -13.64 -2.59
C ASP A 83 14.64 -13.42 -2.42
N TYR A 84 13.87 -14.36 -2.94
CA TYR A 84 12.42 -14.37 -2.77
C TYR A 84 11.99 -14.54 -1.30
N ALA A 85 12.86 -15.02 -0.40
CA ALA A 85 12.54 -15.14 1.01
C ALA A 85 12.45 -13.76 1.68
N ALA A 86 13.31 -12.81 1.30
CA ALA A 86 13.23 -11.42 1.77
C ALA A 86 11.92 -10.74 1.34
N LEU A 87 11.49 -10.95 0.10
CA LEU A 87 10.18 -10.46 -0.37
C LEU A 87 9.03 -11.10 0.39
N ARG A 88 9.08 -12.42 0.58
CA ARG A 88 8.03 -13.12 1.32
C ARG A 88 7.95 -12.66 2.78
N ALA A 89 9.08 -12.35 3.40
CA ALA A 89 9.12 -11.79 4.75
C ALA A 89 8.44 -10.41 4.82
N PHE A 90 8.64 -9.57 3.79
CA PHE A 90 7.93 -8.29 3.66
C PHE A 90 6.42 -8.49 3.52
N GLU A 91 5.96 -9.38 2.63
CA GLU A 91 4.52 -9.66 2.44
C GLU A 91 3.87 -10.11 3.75
N LEU A 92 4.49 -11.06 4.47
CA LEU A 92 3.99 -11.54 5.77
C LEU A 92 3.96 -10.44 6.84
N TYR A 93 4.91 -9.51 6.80
CA TYR A 93 4.88 -8.35 7.68
C TYR A 93 3.73 -7.41 7.31
N ALA A 94 3.57 -7.10 6.03
CA ALA A 94 2.51 -6.24 5.52
C ALA A 94 1.11 -6.81 5.82
N GLU A 95 0.90 -8.11 5.69
CA GLU A 95 -0.35 -8.80 6.07
C GLU A 95 -0.68 -8.61 7.57
N ARG A 96 0.31 -8.80 8.45
CA ARG A 96 0.14 -8.60 9.90
C ARG A 96 -0.14 -7.15 10.24
N TRP A 97 0.62 -6.23 9.64
CA TRP A 97 0.40 -4.79 9.80
C TRP A 97 -1.00 -4.39 9.33
N GLY A 98 -1.42 -4.84 8.14
CA GLY A 98 -2.70 -4.52 7.53
C GLY A 98 -3.89 -5.04 8.34
N THR A 99 -3.76 -6.23 8.93
CA THR A 99 -4.79 -6.80 9.84
C THR A 99 -4.92 -5.99 11.13
N ALA A 100 -3.84 -5.37 11.61
CA ALA A 100 -3.83 -4.56 12.82
C ALA A 100 -4.37 -3.13 12.62
N GLN A 101 -4.63 -2.71 11.37
CA GLN A 101 -5.20 -1.38 11.07
C GLN A 101 -6.69 -1.30 11.43
N ILE A 102 -7.17 -0.07 11.62
CA ILE A 102 -8.58 0.22 11.91
C ILE A 102 -9.08 1.29 10.93
N PRO A 103 -9.89 0.93 9.92
CA PRO A 103 -10.30 -0.44 9.58
C PRO A 103 -9.13 -1.27 9.02
N PRO A 104 -9.21 -2.61 9.10
CA PRO A 104 -8.19 -3.49 8.52
C PRO A 104 -8.04 -3.26 7.02
N VAL A 105 -6.81 -3.42 6.52
CA VAL A 105 -6.53 -3.37 5.08
C VAL A 105 -7.05 -4.66 4.44
N ALA A 106 -8.14 -4.55 3.68
CA ALA A 106 -8.83 -5.69 3.08
C ALA A 106 -8.18 -6.22 1.80
N PHE A 107 -7.52 -5.35 1.03
CA PHE A 107 -6.91 -5.67 -0.26
C PHE A 107 -5.47 -5.20 -0.28
N GLU A 108 -4.60 -6.05 -0.82
CA GLU A 108 -3.18 -5.75 -1.10
C GLU A 108 -2.43 -5.02 0.05
N PRO A 109 -2.26 -5.66 1.23
CA PRO A 109 -1.57 -5.05 2.36
C PRO A 109 -0.13 -4.59 2.06
N GLY A 110 0.54 -5.27 1.13
CA GLY A 110 1.87 -4.89 0.66
C GLY A 110 1.87 -3.50 -0.01
N ASP A 111 0.94 -3.28 -0.93
CA ASP A 111 0.76 -2.02 -1.65
C ASP A 111 0.40 -0.90 -0.67
N ALA A 112 -0.57 -1.16 0.21
CA ALA A 112 -0.96 -0.20 1.23
C ALA A 112 0.23 0.18 2.13
N LEU A 113 1.04 -0.78 2.58
CA LEU A 113 2.21 -0.47 3.40
C LEU A 113 3.26 0.34 2.63
N ILE A 114 3.47 0.06 1.34
CA ILE A 114 4.39 0.83 0.49
C ILE A 114 3.92 2.27 0.34
N ASP A 115 2.61 2.49 0.14
CA ASP A 115 2.04 3.83 0.04
C ASP A 115 2.24 4.63 1.33
N GLU A 116 2.01 4.02 2.49
CA GLU A 116 2.25 4.68 3.78
C GLU A 116 3.75 4.98 4.00
N LEU A 117 4.64 4.07 3.60
CA LEU A 117 6.09 4.29 3.67
C LEU A 117 6.52 5.43 2.72
N LEU A 118 5.88 5.53 1.56
CA LEU A 118 6.10 6.60 0.59
C LEU A 118 5.64 7.94 1.18
N TRP A 119 4.43 8.00 1.75
CA TRP A 119 3.93 9.19 2.43
C TRP A 119 4.85 9.62 3.58
N GLN A 120 5.24 8.70 4.45
CA GLN A 120 6.16 8.99 5.55
C GLN A 120 7.50 9.52 5.04
N ALA A 121 8.05 8.93 3.98
CA ALA A 121 9.30 9.38 3.39
C ALA A 121 9.17 10.76 2.76
N LEU A 122 8.05 11.08 2.09
CA LEU A 122 7.82 12.37 1.44
C LEU A 122 7.51 13.49 2.44
N ILE A 123 6.79 13.22 3.53
CA ILE A 123 6.49 14.20 4.61
C ILE A 123 7.78 14.71 5.26
N ILE A 124 8.83 13.89 5.36
CA ILE A 124 10.12 14.32 5.92
C ILE A 124 10.83 15.37 5.04
N TYR A 125 10.44 15.51 3.76
CA TYR A 125 11.07 16.42 2.80
C TYR A 125 10.28 17.72 2.54
N PHE A 126 9.12 17.92 3.18
CA PHE A 126 8.32 19.15 3.13
C PHE A 126 8.19 19.80 4.50
#